data_AF-A0AA44S5I1-F1
#
_entry.id   AF-A0AA44S5I1-F1
#
_cell.length_a   1.000
_cell.length_b   1.000
_cell.length_c   1.000
_cell.angle_alpha   90.00
_cell.angle_beta   90.00
_cell.angle_gamma   90.00
#
_symmetry.space_group_name_H-M   'P 1'
#
loop_
_entity.id
_entity.type
_entity.pdbx_description
1 polymer ?
#
loop_
_entity_poly.entity_id
_entity_poly.type
_entity_poly.pdbx_seq_one_letter_code
_entity_poly.pdbx_strand_id
1 'polypeptide(L)' 'GNCVVAGPNDQIRALRQRLTEAGIPVRRVRATHAFHTSAMDPMLGQFQEFLSRQQLRPPRTPLLSNLTGSW' A
#
# COMPACT_ATOMS: atom_id res chain seq x y z
N GLY A 1 -10.93 -0.14 -14.08
CA GLY A 1 -10.33 0.55 -12.92
C GLY A 1 -8.83 0.33 -12.93
N ASN A 2 -8.07 1.14 -12.18
CA ASN A 2 -6.62 0.98 -12.05
C ASN A 2 -6.29 0.15 -10.80
N CYS A 3 -5.24 -0.66 -10.85
CA CYS A 3 -4.74 -1.43 -9.71
C CYS A 3 -3.25 -1.16 -9.53
N VAL A 4 -2.81 -1.12 -8.27
CA VAL A 4 -1.40 -1.04 -7.90
C VAL A 4 -1.02 -2.35 -7.22
N VAL A 5 0.06 -2.96 -7.69
CA VAL A 5 0.64 -4.17 -7.11
C VAL A 5 2.03 -3.85 -6.59
N ALA A 6 2.34 -4.26 -5.37
CA ALA A 6 3.62 -4.06 -4.71
C ALA A 6 4.13 -5.41 -4.16
N GLY A 7 5.44 -5.55 -4.06
CA GLY A 7 6.10 -6.78 -3.60
C GLY A 7 7.57 -6.82 -3.98
N PRO A 8 8.24 -7.98 -3.82
CA PRO A 8 9.63 -8.19 -4.21
C PRO A 8 9.90 -7.80 -5.66
N ASN A 9 11.07 -7.19 -5.92
CA ASN A 9 11.38 -6.62 -7.23
C ASN A 9 11.38 -7.64 -8.37
N ASP A 10 11.82 -8.87 -8.11
CA ASP A 10 11.79 -10.00 -9.04
C ASP A 10 10.36 -10.43 -9.38
N GLN A 11 9.48 -10.54 -8.38
CA GLN A 11 8.08 -10.88 -8.59
C GLN A 11 7.33 -9.79 -9.37
N ILE A 12 7.59 -8.51 -9.08
CA ILE A 12 7.01 -7.40 -9.83
C ILE A 12 7.53 -7.35 -11.27
N ARG A 13 8.81 -7.69 -11.52
CA ARG A 13 9.34 -7.82 -12.89
C ARG A 13 8.66 -8.96 -13.65
N ALA A 14 8.47 -10.11 -13.02
CA ALA A 14 7.80 -11.26 -13.61
C ALA A 14 6.32 -10.95 -13.92
N LEU A 15 5.60 -10.31 -12.99
CA LEU A 15 4.22 -9.87 -13.22
C LEU A 15 4.14 -8.86 -14.37
N ARG A 16 5.04 -7.86 -14.40
CA ARG A 16 5.11 -6.89 -15.50
C ARG A 16 5.26 -7.59 -16.85
N GLN A 17 6.16 -8.57 -16.94
CA GLN A 17 6.38 -9.31 -18.17
C GLN A 17 5.09 -10.03 -18.64
N ARG A 18 4.44 -10.77 -17.74
CA ARG A 18 3.19 -11.47 -18.02
C ARG A 18 2.07 -10.53 -18.48
N LEU A 19 1.93 -9.36 -17.85
CA LEU A 19 0.92 -8.37 -18.21
C LEU A 19 1.22 -7.74 -19.57
N THR A 20 2.49 -7.44 -19.87
CA THR A 20 2.91 -6.94 -21.19
C THR A 20 2.63 -7.97 -22.29
N GLU A 21 2.94 -9.24 -22.07
CA GLU A 21 2.64 -10.33 -23.02
C GLU A 21 1.13 -10.47 -23.28
N ALA A 22 0.30 -10.20 -22.27
CA ALA A 22 -1.15 -10.17 -22.38
C ALA A 22 -1.70 -8.85 -22.98
N GLY A 23 -0.85 -7.90 -23.39
CA GLY A 23 -1.26 -6.61 -23.93
C GLY A 23 -1.86 -5.65 -22.89
N ILE A 24 -1.67 -5.90 -21.59
CA ILE A 24 -2.21 -5.08 -20.51
C ILE A 24 -1.20 -3.96 -20.19
N PRO A 25 -1.61 -2.67 -20.27
CA PRO A 25 -0.72 -1.55 -19.98
C PRO A 25 -0.22 -1.56 -18.53
N VAL A 26 1.09 -1.43 -18.35
CA VAL A 26 1.74 -1.41 -17.04
C VAL A 26 2.71 -0.24 -16.94
N ARG A 27 2.74 0.42 -15.76
CA ARG A 27 3.66 1.51 -15.46
C ARG A 27 4.32 1.27 -14.11
N ARG A 28 5.64 1.38 -14.04
CA ARG A 28 6.36 1.30 -12.76
C ARG A 28 6.08 2.55 -11.93
N VAL A 29 5.66 2.35 -10.69
CA VAL A 29 5.52 3.41 -9.69
C VAL A 29 6.89 3.68 -9.07
N ARG A 30 7.30 4.96 -8.99
CA ARG A 30 8.51 5.37 -8.29
C ARG A 30 8.21 5.42 -6.79
N ALA A 31 8.59 4.38 -6.08
CA ALA A 31 8.48 4.27 -4.63
C ALA A 31 9.75 3.63 -4.08
N THR A 32 10.10 3.96 -2.84
CA THR A 32 11.28 3.41 -2.15
C THR A 32 11.02 2.02 -1.57
N HIS A 33 9.76 1.71 -1.25
CA HIS A 33 9.35 0.46 -0.61
C HIS A 33 8.05 -0.08 -1.23
N ALA A 34 7.81 -1.37 -1.01
CA ALA A 34 6.55 -2.02 -1.33
C ALA A 34 5.48 -1.71 -0.25
N PHE A 35 4.96 -0.47 -0.25
CA PHE A 35 3.88 -0.08 0.67
C PHE A 35 2.63 -0.94 0.50
N HIS A 36 1.83 -1.04 1.57
CA HIS A 36 0.64 -1.90 1.65
C HIS A 36 0.92 -3.40 1.46
N THR A 37 2.14 -3.83 1.78
CA THR A 37 2.54 -5.25 1.84
C THR A 37 3.21 -5.54 3.19
N SER A 38 3.49 -6.82 3.46
CA SER A 38 4.27 -7.24 4.63
C SER A 38 5.69 -6.69 4.69
N ALA A 39 6.18 -6.06 3.62
CA ALA A 39 7.43 -5.28 3.68
C ALA A 39 7.37 -4.14 4.73
N MET A 40 6.17 -3.78 5.20
CA MET A 40 5.96 -2.79 6.26
C MET A 40 5.96 -3.38 7.67
N ASP A 41 6.00 -4.71 7.84
CA ASP A 41 5.97 -5.34 9.17
C ASP A 41 7.06 -4.81 10.13
N PRO A 42 8.32 -4.59 9.69
CA PRO A 42 9.37 -4.11 10.58
C PRO A 42 9.12 -2.72 11.18
N MET A 43 8.32 -1.86 10.53
CA MET A 43 8.02 -0.52 11.03
C MET A 43 6.80 -0.46 11.97
N LEU A 44 5.99 -1.52 12.04
CA LEU A 44 4.71 -1.49 12.75
C LEU A 44 4.87 -1.20 14.25
N GLY A 45 5.86 -1.82 14.91
CA GLY A 45 6.11 -1.61 16.33
C GLY A 45 6.42 -0.15 16.67
N GLN A 46 7.37 0.46 15.95
CA GLN A 46 7.75 1.86 16.16
C GLN A 46 6.59 2.81 15.85
N PHE A 47 5.81 2.52 14.80
CA PHE A 47 4.66 3.34 14.45
C PHE A 47 3.55 3.28 15.51
N GLN A 48 3.30 2.09 16.06
CA GLN A 48 2.34 1.90 17.16
C GLN A 48 2.78 2.63 18.43
N GLU A 49 4.07 2.55 18.80
CA GLU A 49 4.64 3.29 19.94
C GLU A 49 4.59 4.81 19.77
N PHE A 50 4.69 5.30 18.52
CA PHE A 50 4.54 6.72 18.23
C PHE A 50 3.07 7.16 18.39
N LEU A 51 2.14 6.41 17.82
CA LEU A 51 0.71 6.71 17.87
C LEU A 51 0.11 6.60 19.28
N SER A 52 0.62 5.70 20.12
CA SER A 52 0.15 5.56 21.51
C SER A 52 0.36 6.82 22.37
N ARG A 53 1.27 7.70 21.94
CA ARG A 53 1.55 9.00 22.59
C ARG A 53 0.57 10.09 22.18
N GLN A 54 -0.30 9.83 21.20
CA GLN A 54 -1.25 10.81 20.68
C GLN A 54 -2.66 10.53 21.22
N GLN A 55 -3.39 11.58 21.60
CA GLN A 55 -4.81 11.44 21.91
C GLN A 55 -5.63 11.47 20.61
N LEU A 56 -6.01 10.30 20.11
CA LEU A 56 -6.90 10.17 18.95
C LEU A 56 -8.33 10.56 19.34
N ARG A 57 -9.00 11.34 18.49
CA ARG A 57 -10.38 11.77 18.68
C ARG A 57 -11.21 11.42 17.46
N PRO A 58 -12.51 11.12 17.61
CA PRO A 58 -13.39 10.89 16.48
C PRO A 58 -13.36 12.09 15.51
N PRO A 59 -13.34 11.85 14.20
CA PRO A 59 -13.37 12.93 13.23
C PRO A 59 -14.73 13.64 13.31
N ARG A 60 -14.71 14.98 13.24
CA ARG A 60 -15.95 15.80 13.21
C ARG A 60 -16.56 15.87 11.80
N THR A 61 -15.75 15.60 10.79
CA THR A 61 -16.15 15.48 9.38
C THR A 61 -16.13 14.00 9.02
N PRO A 62 -17.15 13.47 8.30
CA PRO A 62 -17.16 12.08 7.87
C PRO A 62 -15.85 11.69 7.15
N LEU A 63 -15.30 10.54 7.53
CA LEU A 63 -14.04 10.03 7.00
C LEU A 63 -14.27 8.66 6.37
N LEU A 64 -14.21 8.60 5.04
CA LEU A 64 -14.22 7.33 4.30
C LEU A 64 -12.86 6.65 4.45
N SER A 65 -12.84 5.50 5.12
CA SER A 65 -11.60 4.78 5.40
C SER A 65 -11.06 4.05 4.17
N ASN A 66 -9.76 4.17 3.90
CA ASN A 66 -9.07 3.40 2.86
C ASN A 66 -8.81 1.94 3.27
N LEU A 67 -9.08 1.58 4.52
CA LEU A 67 -8.95 0.21 5.03
C LEU A 67 -10.27 -0.56 4.94
N THR A 68 -11.37 0.05 5.42
CA THR A 68 -12.69 -0.62 5.43
C THR A 68 -13.49 -0.34 4.17
N GLY A 69 -13.17 0.72 3.43
CA GLY A 69 -13.93 1.14 2.25
C GLY A 69 -15.34 1.65 2.57
N SER A 70 -15.61 1.97 3.84
CA SER A 70 -16.93 2.40 4.34
C SER A 70 -16.84 3.74 5.08
N TRP A 71 -17.98 4.44 5.14
CA TRP A 71 -18.21 5.61 5.99
C TRP A 71 -18.23 5.26 7.48
#